data_AF-A0A913Z2I8-F1
#
_entry.id   AF-A0A913Z2I8-F1
#
_cell.length_a   1.000
_cell.length_b   1.000
_cell.length_c   1.000
_cell.angle_alpha   90.00
_cell.angle_beta   90.00
_cell.angle_gamma   90.00
#
_symmetry.space_group_name_H-M   'P 1'
#
loop_
_entity.id
_entity.type
_entity.pdbx_description
1 polymer ?
#
loop_
_entity_poly.entity_id
_entity_poly.type
_entity_poly.pdbx_seq_one_letter_code
_entity_poly.pdbx_strand_id
1 'polypeptide(L)'
;MSTQEPLWGWLVVASVHIAFLLWGGVIKSVGVLLPALSDMYACDVWILGWIIAAMCSANNIAGPGFGAFGCICKITLGIYFNERLTLATSIALMGQPESLIVFSMFAQFLLETFGPRGNLLILGALTMHLVPCAMLLRPRQVSGHRQYPRRCYSAIDSTTSMKDSPVSQEPVALIGRLLDVNLLTKLDTWVLILSFTLFSFVNDAWMTFMVSNAISKGFDGYVATSFSLIAGCSAIVTSFLQGVMLSKGVVSNRLLSAVAAGMGSIALLINPVHKAFWSMSISVVLYGITLAVLMTTILCLAIEILGRDRIAGALGWMGLVSGSFRILLGFCTGLLYDVTGDYNATFVLLGSMIGLIIPILYSDTLVSMCRERIRPYKEKTALYLKPNWAPVPAQKQVVRVQPRNK
;
A
#
# COMPACT_ATOMS: atom_id res chain seq x y z
N MET A 1 12.56 -30.98 -18.64
CA MET A 1 12.53 -30.18 -19.89
C MET A 1 12.20 -28.76 -19.54
N SER A 2 13.10 -27.83 -19.86
CA SER A 2 13.08 -26.42 -19.48
C SER A 2 11.74 -25.77 -19.82
N THR A 3 11.02 -25.37 -18.78
CA THR A 3 9.89 -24.45 -18.88
C THR A 3 10.41 -23.14 -19.47
N GLN A 4 10.32 -22.99 -20.79
CA GLN A 4 10.37 -21.66 -21.40
C GLN A 4 9.20 -20.90 -20.80
N GLU A 5 9.50 -20.09 -19.77
CA GLU A 5 8.56 -19.07 -19.35
C GLU A 5 8.30 -18.21 -20.58
N PRO A 6 7.03 -17.92 -20.91
CA PRO A 6 6.74 -17.15 -22.10
C PRO A 6 7.43 -15.80 -21.93
N LEU A 7 8.32 -15.44 -22.87
CA LEU A 7 9.02 -14.15 -22.94
C LEU A 7 8.11 -12.95 -22.63
N TRP A 8 6.83 -13.09 -22.99
CA TRP A 8 5.73 -12.18 -22.63
C TRP A 8 5.53 -11.89 -21.14
N GLY A 9 5.70 -12.86 -20.24
CA GLY A 9 5.58 -12.63 -18.79
C GLY A 9 6.63 -11.64 -18.29
N TRP A 10 7.87 -11.78 -18.76
CA TRP A 10 8.96 -10.85 -18.43
C TRP A 10 8.79 -9.48 -19.08
N LEU A 11 8.20 -9.43 -20.28
CA LEU A 11 7.78 -8.16 -20.89
C LEU A 11 6.72 -7.43 -20.05
N VAL A 12 5.74 -8.16 -19.50
CA VAL A 12 4.75 -7.58 -18.58
C VAL A 12 5.42 -7.08 -17.29
N VAL A 13 6.39 -7.82 -16.73
CA VAL A 13 7.15 -7.34 -15.56
C VAL A 13 7.87 -6.03 -15.89
N ALA A 14 8.53 -5.96 -17.05
CA ALA A 14 9.21 -4.75 -17.50
C ALA A 14 8.24 -3.58 -17.72
N SER A 15 7.06 -3.81 -18.31
CA SER A 15 6.08 -2.74 -18.51
C SER A 15 5.50 -2.23 -17.21
N VAL A 16 5.22 -3.12 -16.25
CA VAL A 16 4.76 -2.74 -14.91
C VAL A 16 5.86 -1.96 -14.19
N HIS A 17 7.11 -2.41 -14.28
CA HIS A 17 8.27 -1.72 -13.71
C HIS A 17 8.40 -0.28 -14.24
N ILE A 18 8.41 -0.10 -15.56
CA ILE A 18 8.50 1.22 -16.21
C ILE A 18 7.34 2.11 -15.76
N ALA A 19 6.14 1.55 -15.64
CA ALA A 19 5.00 2.35 -15.26
C ALA A 19 5.02 2.79 -13.79
N PHE A 20 5.49 1.93 -12.88
CA PHE A 20 5.77 2.35 -11.50
C PHE A 20 6.87 3.40 -11.44
N LEU A 21 7.91 3.28 -12.28
CA LEU A 21 8.99 4.25 -12.39
C LEU A 21 8.48 5.62 -12.86
N LEU A 22 7.70 5.65 -13.94
CA LEU A 22 7.13 6.89 -14.47
C LEU A 22 6.14 7.53 -13.48
N TRP A 23 5.26 6.73 -12.87
CA TRP A 23 4.26 7.25 -11.93
C TRP A 23 4.90 7.84 -10.67
N GLY A 24 5.82 7.11 -10.03
CA GLY A 24 6.55 7.62 -8.87
C GLY A 24 7.40 8.84 -9.23
N GLY A 25 7.96 8.85 -10.43
CA GLY A 25 8.81 9.92 -10.93
C GLY A 25 8.07 11.24 -11.06
N VAL A 26 6.83 11.21 -11.51
CA VAL A 26 5.98 12.41 -11.66
C VAL A 26 5.65 13.01 -10.32
N ILE A 27 5.17 12.19 -9.39
CA ILE A 27 4.81 12.64 -8.03
C ILE A 27 6.03 13.29 -7.40
N LYS A 28 7.18 12.61 -7.48
CA LYS A 28 8.44 13.12 -6.94
C LYS A 28 8.88 14.42 -7.62
N SER A 29 8.81 14.49 -8.95
CA SER A 29 9.22 15.68 -9.72
C SER A 29 8.35 16.89 -9.43
N VAL A 30 7.02 16.70 -9.34
CA VAL A 30 6.10 17.78 -8.96
C VAL A 30 6.37 18.22 -7.51
N GLY A 31 6.76 17.30 -6.63
CA GLY A 31 7.25 17.63 -5.29
C GLY A 31 8.51 18.49 -5.28
N VAL A 32 9.50 18.19 -6.14
CA VAL A 32 10.72 19.03 -6.30
C VAL A 32 10.36 20.43 -6.78
N LEU A 33 9.39 20.52 -7.69
CA LEU A 33 8.91 21.78 -8.26
C LEU A 33 8.04 22.61 -7.32
N LEU A 34 7.60 22.05 -6.18
CA LEU A 34 6.59 22.66 -5.33
C LEU A 34 6.90 24.12 -4.94
N PRO A 35 8.11 24.49 -4.47
CA PRO A 35 8.43 25.88 -4.14
C PRO A 35 8.34 26.80 -5.37
N ALA A 36 8.93 26.36 -6.50
CA ALA A 36 8.92 27.12 -7.74
C ALA A 36 7.50 27.32 -8.31
N LEU A 37 6.60 26.35 -8.11
CA LEU A 37 5.20 26.45 -8.50
C LEU A 37 4.42 27.41 -7.59
N SER A 38 4.68 27.38 -6.28
CA SER A 38 4.06 28.32 -5.33
C SER A 38 4.43 29.76 -5.68
N ASP A 39 5.71 30.01 -5.95
CA ASP A 39 6.20 31.32 -6.38
C ASP A 39 5.62 31.75 -7.73
N MET A 40 5.62 30.85 -8.73
CA MET A 40 5.15 31.17 -10.08
C MET A 40 3.67 31.50 -10.15
N TYR A 41 2.83 30.80 -9.37
CA TYR A 41 1.39 30.99 -9.38
C TYR A 41 0.88 31.92 -8.28
N ALA A 42 1.76 32.41 -7.38
CA ALA A 42 1.40 33.17 -6.20
C ALA A 42 0.26 32.50 -5.40
N CYS A 43 0.37 31.17 -5.25
CA CYS A 43 -0.64 30.34 -4.60
C CYS A 43 -0.07 29.69 -3.34
N ASP A 44 -0.94 29.54 -2.34
CA ASP A 44 -0.62 28.86 -1.09
C ASP A 44 -0.26 27.38 -1.32
N VAL A 45 0.58 26.82 -0.45
CA VAL A 45 1.09 25.46 -0.58
C VAL A 45 -0.01 24.41 -0.37
N TRP A 46 -1.05 24.71 0.42
CA TRP A 46 -2.19 23.81 0.61
C TRP A 46 -2.95 23.52 -0.68
N ILE A 47 -3.05 24.49 -1.60
CA ILE A 47 -3.72 24.32 -2.90
C ILE A 47 -2.90 23.37 -3.78
N LEU A 48 -1.59 23.60 -3.86
CA LEU A 48 -0.69 22.73 -4.63
C LEU A 48 -0.63 21.32 -4.03
N GLY A 49 -0.57 21.21 -2.71
CA GLY A 49 -0.64 19.93 -1.99
C GLY A 49 -1.93 19.17 -2.29
N TRP A 50 -3.07 19.87 -2.34
CA TRP A 50 -4.35 19.27 -2.70
C TRP A 50 -4.41 18.81 -4.17
N ILE A 51 -3.87 19.58 -5.11
CA ILE A 51 -3.77 19.19 -6.53
C ILE A 51 -2.94 17.91 -6.68
N ILE A 52 -1.78 17.84 -6.01
CA ILE A 52 -0.91 16.65 -6.03
C ILE A 52 -1.63 15.46 -5.41
N ALA A 53 -2.31 15.66 -4.28
CA ALA A 53 -3.10 14.61 -3.64
C ALA A 53 -4.25 14.12 -4.53
N ALA A 54 -4.96 15.03 -5.21
CA ALA A 54 -6.02 14.68 -6.16
C ALA A 54 -5.48 13.86 -7.34
N MET A 55 -4.34 14.27 -7.91
CA MET A 55 -3.64 13.52 -8.95
C MET A 55 -3.25 12.10 -8.49
N CYS A 56 -2.70 11.98 -7.28
CA CYS A 56 -2.36 10.68 -6.68
C CYS A 56 -3.59 9.82 -6.38
N SER A 57 -4.73 10.47 -6.09
CA SER A 57 -5.98 9.79 -5.74
C SER A 57 -6.72 9.27 -6.97
N ALA A 58 -6.63 9.95 -8.10
CA ALA A 58 -7.30 9.55 -9.34
C ALA A 58 -6.95 8.10 -9.76
N ASN A 59 -5.71 7.66 -9.55
CA ASN A 59 -5.30 6.27 -9.79
C ASN A 59 -5.95 5.27 -8.81
N ASN A 60 -6.11 5.66 -7.55
CA ASN A 60 -6.55 4.76 -6.48
C ASN A 60 -8.08 4.67 -6.36
N ILE A 61 -8.81 5.72 -6.73
CA ILE A 61 -10.28 5.80 -6.64
C ILE A 61 -10.98 4.91 -7.67
N ALA A 62 -10.29 4.50 -8.73
CA ALA A 62 -10.87 3.60 -9.73
C ALA A 62 -11.39 2.26 -9.10
N GLY A 63 -10.86 1.82 -7.95
CA GLY A 63 -11.58 0.94 -7.02
C GLY A 63 -12.04 -0.43 -7.57
N PRO A 64 -12.85 -1.21 -6.81
CA PRO A 64 -13.11 -2.62 -7.14
C PRO A 64 -13.99 -2.86 -8.39
N GLY A 65 -14.45 -1.80 -9.07
CA GLY A 65 -15.25 -1.88 -10.30
C GLY A 65 -14.54 -1.39 -11.57
N PHE A 66 -13.49 -0.57 -11.45
CA PHE A 66 -12.66 -0.09 -12.55
C PHE A 66 -11.21 -0.38 -12.19
N GLY A 67 -10.55 -1.24 -12.95
CA GLY A 67 -9.17 -1.65 -12.65
C GLY A 67 -8.23 -0.44 -12.55
N ALA A 68 -7.97 0.04 -11.33
CA ALA A 68 -6.92 1.00 -11.04
C ALA A 68 -5.63 0.49 -11.68
N PHE A 69 -4.86 1.38 -12.30
CA PHE A 69 -3.61 1.01 -12.99
C PHE A 69 -2.70 0.16 -12.08
N GLY A 70 -2.59 0.54 -10.81
CA GLY A 70 -1.83 -0.20 -9.80
C GLY A 70 -2.42 -1.58 -9.44
N CYS A 71 -3.74 -1.73 -9.47
CA CYS A 71 -4.41 -3.02 -9.22
C CYS A 71 -4.29 -3.95 -10.43
N ILE A 72 -4.51 -3.45 -11.66
CA ILE A 72 -4.34 -4.23 -12.90
C ILE A 72 -2.92 -4.77 -13.00
N CYS A 73 -1.91 -3.95 -12.71
CA CYS A 73 -0.51 -4.38 -12.71
C CYS A 73 -0.26 -5.55 -11.76
N LYS A 74 -0.71 -5.44 -10.50
CA LYS A 74 -0.53 -6.47 -9.47
C LYS A 74 -1.27 -7.76 -9.80
N ILE A 75 -2.51 -7.64 -10.29
CA ILE A 75 -3.33 -8.79 -10.68
C ILE A 75 -2.72 -9.51 -11.89
N THR A 76 -2.27 -8.75 -12.90
CA THR A 76 -1.67 -9.31 -14.12
C THR A 76 -0.40 -10.10 -13.81
N LEU A 77 0.46 -9.60 -12.91
CA LEU A 77 1.62 -10.36 -12.44
C LEU A 77 1.23 -11.70 -11.80
N GLY A 78 0.14 -11.70 -11.02
CA GLY A 78 -0.45 -12.91 -10.44
C GLY A 78 -0.97 -13.93 -11.45
N ILE A 79 -1.34 -13.49 -12.66
CA ILE A 79 -1.80 -14.38 -13.75
C ILE A 79 -0.60 -15.01 -14.47
N TYR A 80 0.49 -14.26 -14.67
CA TYR A 80 1.65 -14.73 -15.44
C TYR A 80 2.63 -15.58 -14.61
N PHE A 81 2.74 -15.34 -13.31
CA PHE A 81 3.71 -16.02 -12.45
C PHE A 81 3.02 -16.69 -11.25
N ASN A 82 3.25 -17.98 -11.06
CA ASN A 82 2.77 -18.73 -9.89
C ASN A 82 3.89 -19.00 -8.87
N GLU A 83 4.96 -19.69 -9.30
CA GLU A 83 6.09 -20.06 -8.44
C GLU A 83 7.07 -18.90 -8.20
N ARG A 84 7.25 -18.03 -9.20
CA ARG A 84 8.17 -16.87 -9.14
C ARG A 84 7.44 -15.54 -8.90
N LEU A 85 6.19 -15.57 -8.45
CA LEU A 85 5.34 -14.37 -8.29
C LEU A 85 6.00 -13.33 -7.39
N THR A 86 6.58 -13.75 -6.27
CA THR A 86 7.24 -12.84 -5.32
C THR A 86 8.40 -12.11 -5.99
N LEU A 87 9.25 -12.82 -6.73
CA LEU A 87 10.39 -12.23 -7.45
C LEU A 87 9.93 -11.29 -8.56
N ALA A 88 8.95 -11.70 -9.38
CA ALA A 88 8.40 -10.87 -10.44
C ALA A 88 7.73 -9.60 -9.89
N THR A 89 7.02 -9.72 -8.77
CA THR A 89 6.37 -8.60 -8.08
C THR A 89 7.40 -7.64 -7.49
N SER A 90 8.47 -8.15 -6.87
CA SER A 90 9.54 -7.30 -6.35
C SER A 90 10.24 -6.51 -7.47
N ILE A 91 10.61 -7.15 -8.58
CA ILE A 91 11.24 -6.46 -9.72
C ILE A 91 10.30 -5.40 -10.30
N ALA A 92 9.02 -5.73 -10.45
CA ALA A 92 8.00 -4.80 -10.92
C ALA A 92 7.83 -3.58 -9.99
N LEU A 93 7.90 -3.79 -8.67
CA LEU A 93 7.76 -2.73 -7.68
C LEU A 93 9.04 -1.90 -7.45
N MET A 94 10.21 -2.40 -7.86
CA MET A 94 11.48 -1.67 -7.77
C MET A 94 11.49 -0.35 -8.57
N GLY A 95 10.59 -0.19 -9.54
CA GLY A 95 10.46 1.06 -10.30
C GLY A 95 10.16 2.27 -9.40
N GLN A 96 9.46 2.08 -8.27
CA GLN A 96 9.16 3.17 -7.34
C GLN A 96 10.43 3.75 -6.67
N PRO A 97 11.27 2.96 -5.97
CA PRO A 97 12.57 3.43 -5.48
C PRO A 97 13.49 4.03 -6.57
N GLU A 98 13.49 3.46 -7.77
CA GLU A 98 14.31 3.98 -8.87
C GLU A 98 13.85 5.37 -9.31
N SER A 99 12.54 5.62 -9.28
CA SER A 99 12.00 6.95 -9.58
C SER A 99 12.50 8.03 -8.63
N LEU A 100 12.74 7.72 -7.35
CA LEU A 100 13.32 8.66 -6.39
C LEU A 100 14.75 9.08 -6.77
N ILE A 101 15.51 8.17 -7.37
CA ILE A 101 16.89 8.37 -7.77
C ILE A 101 16.91 9.24 -9.04
N VAL A 102 16.24 8.78 -10.09
CA VAL A 102 16.33 9.36 -11.42
C VAL A 102 15.56 10.67 -11.51
N PHE A 103 14.28 10.67 -11.14
CA PHE A 103 13.41 11.81 -11.37
C PHE A 103 13.66 12.98 -10.42
N SER A 104 14.18 12.74 -9.21
CA SER A 104 14.49 13.85 -8.30
C SER A 104 15.61 14.74 -8.85
N MET A 105 16.70 14.14 -9.32
CA MET A 105 17.82 14.87 -9.93
C MET A 105 17.42 15.45 -11.28
N PHE A 106 16.72 14.67 -12.09
CA PHE A 106 16.28 15.11 -13.41
C PHE A 106 15.31 16.29 -13.33
N ALA A 107 14.38 16.29 -12.36
CA ALA A 107 13.48 17.41 -12.13
C ALA A 107 14.22 18.68 -11.71
N GLN A 108 15.25 18.58 -10.86
CA GLN A 108 16.08 19.73 -10.48
C GLN A 108 16.83 20.30 -11.70
N PHE A 109 17.43 19.44 -12.50
CA PHE A 109 18.13 19.84 -13.73
C PHE A 109 17.19 20.53 -14.74
N LEU A 110 15.99 19.99 -14.94
CA LEU A 110 14.98 20.58 -15.82
C LEU A 110 14.47 21.91 -15.28
N LEU A 111 14.33 22.05 -13.96
CA LEU A 111 13.92 23.30 -13.32
C LEU A 111 14.93 24.42 -13.59
N GLU A 112 16.24 24.15 -13.50
CA GLU A 112 17.27 25.15 -13.75
C GLU A 112 17.45 25.49 -15.23
N THR A 113 17.28 24.51 -16.12
CA THR A 113 17.51 24.69 -17.56
C THR A 113 16.31 25.29 -18.29
N PHE A 114 15.09 24.82 -17.98
CA PHE A 114 13.87 25.13 -18.73
C PHE A 114 12.81 25.86 -17.89
N GLY A 115 13.07 26.07 -16.59
CA GLY A 115 12.10 26.65 -15.66
C GLY A 115 10.94 25.70 -15.33
N PRO A 116 10.02 26.13 -14.45
CA PRO A 116 8.92 25.29 -13.97
C PRO A 116 7.95 24.86 -15.09
N ARG A 117 7.65 25.75 -16.05
CA ARG A 117 6.72 25.44 -17.17
C ARG A 117 7.30 24.42 -18.14
N GLY A 118 8.57 24.57 -18.52
CA GLY A 118 9.25 23.62 -19.40
C GLY A 118 9.41 22.26 -18.74
N ASN A 119 9.73 22.24 -17.44
CA ASN A 119 9.82 21.00 -16.67
C ASN A 119 8.49 20.24 -16.65
N LEU A 120 7.37 20.90 -16.33
CA LEU A 120 6.05 20.28 -16.36
C LEU A 120 5.68 19.72 -17.75
N LEU A 121 6.03 20.41 -18.83
CA LEU A 121 5.77 19.96 -20.19
C LEU A 121 6.56 18.68 -20.53
N ILE A 122 7.85 18.65 -20.20
CA ILE A 122 8.73 17.50 -20.46
C ILE A 122 8.29 16.30 -19.60
N LEU A 123 7.97 16.52 -18.33
CA LEU A 123 7.41 15.49 -17.46
C LEU A 123 6.08 14.96 -18.01
N GLY A 124 5.21 15.84 -18.50
CA GLY A 124 3.98 15.45 -19.20
C GLY A 124 4.25 14.53 -20.39
N ALA A 125 5.22 14.86 -21.26
CA ALA A 125 5.60 14.01 -22.38
C ALA A 125 6.15 12.64 -21.93
N LEU A 126 6.95 12.61 -20.85
CA LEU A 126 7.43 11.36 -20.27
C LEU A 126 6.28 10.51 -19.72
N THR A 127 5.28 11.11 -19.07
CA THR A 127 4.12 10.34 -18.58
C THR A 127 3.25 9.75 -19.66
N MET A 128 3.20 10.33 -20.85
CA MET A 128 2.46 9.74 -21.97
C MET A 128 3.00 8.35 -22.36
N HIS A 129 4.23 8.01 -22.00
CA HIS A 129 4.79 6.67 -22.18
C HIS A 129 4.08 5.60 -21.31
N LEU A 130 3.23 6.00 -20.35
CA LEU A 130 2.33 5.08 -19.66
C LEU A 130 1.31 4.43 -20.61
N VAL A 131 0.94 5.10 -21.71
CA VAL A 131 -0.02 4.57 -22.70
C VAL A 131 0.49 3.27 -23.34
N PRO A 132 1.67 3.22 -23.99
CA PRO A 132 2.19 1.97 -24.54
C PRO A 132 2.46 0.92 -23.44
N CYS A 133 2.86 1.33 -22.22
CA CYS A 133 3.01 0.39 -21.10
C CYS A 133 1.68 -0.29 -20.73
N ALA A 134 0.58 0.47 -20.71
CA ALA A 134 -0.76 -0.05 -20.46
C ALA A 134 -1.25 -0.93 -21.61
N MET A 135 -0.94 -0.59 -22.87
CA MET A 135 -1.27 -1.44 -24.03
C MET A 135 -0.56 -2.81 -23.98
N LEU A 136 0.61 -2.90 -23.35
CA LEU A 136 1.35 -4.16 -23.17
C LEU A 136 0.72 -5.07 -22.10
N LEU A 137 -0.11 -4.52 -21.20
CA LEU A 137 -0.87 -5.28 -20.20
C LEU A 137 -2.06 -5.99 -20.85
N ARG A 138 -1.79 -6.90 -21.79
CA ARG A 138 -2.82 -7.72 -22.43
C ARG A 138 -3.18 -8.88 -21.48
N PRO A 139 -4.43 -8.97 -20.99
CA PRO A 139 -4.88 -10.13 -20.23
C PRO A 139 -4.81 -11.34 -21.16
N ARG A 140 -4.00 -12.33 -20.78
CA ARG A 140 -3.96 -13.58 -21.52
C ARG A 140 -5.29 -14.29 -21.27
N GLN A 141 -6.08 -14.53 -22.32
CA GLN A 141 -7.22 -15.42 -22.19
C GLN A 141 -6.69 -16.79 -21.77
N VAL A 142 -7.17 -17.30 -20.65
CA VAL A 142 -6.87 -18.67 -20.22
C VAL A 142 -7.64 -19.61 -21.15
N SER A 143 -7.09 -19.85 -22.34
CA SER A 143 -7.62 -20.83 -23.28
C SER A 143 -7.25 -22.23 -22.78
N GLY A 144 -8.27 -23.00 -22.40
CA GLY A 144 -8.18 -24.45 -22.24
C GLY A 144 -8.05 -24.93 -20.79
N HIS A 145 -8.97 -25.82 -20.42
CA HIS A 145 -8.89 -26.71 -19.26
C HIS A 145 -7.51 -27.40 -19.15
N ARG A 146 -6.56 -26.80 -18.45
CA ARG A 146 -5.50 -27.55 -17.78
C ARG A 146 -5.90 -27.66 -16.32
N GLN A 147 -6.29 -28.87 -15.93
CA GLN A 147 -6.46 -29.27 -14.54
C GLN A 147 -5.13 -29.07 -13.82
N TYR A 148 -4.97 -27.95 -13.15
CA TYR A 148 -3.99 -27.80 -12.09
C TYR A 148 -4.41 -28.68 -10.91
N PRO A 149 -3.48 -29.31 -10.16
CA PRO A 149 -3.84 -30.04 -8.96
C PRO A 149 -4.58 -29.08 -8.01
N ARG A 150 -5.85 -29.42 -7.74
CA ARG A 150 -6.79 -28.67 -6.89
C ARG A 150 -6.16 -28.44 -5.51
N ARG A 151 -5.56 -27.26 -5.29
CA ARG A 151 -5.64 -26.55 -4.01
C ARG A 151 -6.58 -25.38 -4.25
N CYS A 152 -7.79 -25.50 -3.70
CA CYS A 152 -8.98 -24.66 -3.84
C CYS A 152 -8.80 -23.37 -4.64
N TYR A 153 -9.09 -23.47 -5.94
CA TYR A 153 -9.65 -22.40 -6.74
C TYR A 153 -11.04 -22.90 -7.15
N SER A 154 -12.10 -22.32 -6.61
CA SER A 154 -13.40 -22.36 -7.28
C SER A 154 -13.49 -21.06 -8.07
N ALA A 155 -13.14 -21.14 -9.36
CA ALA A 155 -13.57 -20.13 -10.30
C ALA A 155 -15.08 -19.96 -10.16
N ILE A 156 -15.55 -18.72 -10.24
CA ILE A 156 -16.99 -18.45 -10.39
C ILE A 156 -17.46 -19.28 -11.57
N ASP A 157 -18.32 -20.26 -11.32
CA ASP A 157 -19.02 -21.04 -12.33
C ASP A 157 -19.90 -20.08 -13.14
N SER A 158 -19.31 -19.50 -14.18
CA SER A 158 -20.01 -18.83 -15.28
C SER A 158 -20.62 -19.85 -16.26
N THR A 159 -20.64 -21.12 -15.88
CA THR A 159 -21.54 -22.15 -16.42
C THR A 159 -22.39 -22.74 -15.31
N THR A 160 -23.07 -21.90 -14.52
CA THR A 160 -24.41 -22.32 -14.12
C THR A 160 -25.21 -22.28 -15.41
N SER A 161 -25.51 -23.47 -15.94
CA SER A 161 -26.52 -23.72 -16.96
C SER A 161 -27.55 -22.59 -16.95
N MET A 162 -27.72 -21.91 -18.08
CA MET A 162 -28.93 -21.14 -18.37
C MET A 162 -30.12 -22.06 -18.09
N LYS A 163 -30.60 -22.03 -16.86
CA LYS A 163 -31.93 -22.47 -16.48
C LYS A 163 -32.64 -21.18 -16.18
N ASP A 164 -33.48 -20.83 -17.15
CA ASP A 164 -34.45 -19.75 -17.09
C ASP A 164 -35.00 -19.62 -15.68
N SER A 165 -34.54 -18.59 -14.99
CA SER A 165 -35.14 -18.10 -13.76
C SER A 165 -35.27 -16.60 -13.94
N PRO A 166 -36.44 -16.03 -13.61
CA PRO A 166 -36.88 -14.78 -14.18
C PRO A 166 -35.96 -13.64 -13.74
N VAL A 167 -35.66 -12.79 -14.72
CA VAL A 167 -34.94 -11.53 -14.61
C VAL A 167 -35.68 -10.62 -13.62
N SER A 168 -35.26 -10.65 -12.35
CA SER A 168 -35.64 -9.64 -11.34
C SER A 168 -34.60 -9.51 -10.23
N GLN A 169 -33.31 -9.74 -10.52
CA GLN A 169 -32.24 -9.39 -9.57
C GLN A 169 -31.95 -7.89 -9.66
N GLU A 170 -32.12 -7.18 -8.54
CA GLU A 170 -31.81 -5.75 -8.48
C GLU A 170 -30.36 -5.47 -8.88
N PRO A 171 -30.10 -4.40 -9.65
CA PRO A 171 -28.75 -4.01 -10.07
C PRO A 171 -27.78 -3.86 -8.87
N VAL A 172 -28.32 -3.51 -7.69
CA VAL A 172 -27.58 -3.38 -6.43
C VAL A 172 -27.01 -4.72 -5.96
N ALA A 173 -27.72 -5.83 -6.13
CA ALA A 173 -27.24 -7.15 -5.72
C ALA A 173 -26.15 -7.70 -6.64
N LEU A 174 -26.22 -7.37 -7.94
CA LEU A 174 -25.18 -7.70 -8.92
C LEU A 174 -23.89 -6.90 -8.64
N ILE A 175 -24.03 -5.60 -8.39
CA ILE A 175 -22.92 -4.71 -8.02
C ILE A 175 -22.28 -5.16 -6.69
N GLY A 176 -23.09 -5.52 -5.68
CA GLY A 176 -22.60 -6.01 -4.40
C GLY A 176 -21.81 -7.32 -4.49
N ARG A 177 -22.17 -8.20 -5.44
CA ARG A 177 -21.42 -9.43 -5.74
C ARG A 177 -20.15 -9.17 -6.54
N LEU A 178 -20.16 -8.21 -7.47
CA LEU A 178 -18.97 -7.82 -8.24
C LEU A 178 -17.92 -7.09 -7.38
N LEU A 179 -18.36 -6.26 -6.42
CA LEU A 179 -17.47 -5.52 -5.50
C LEU A 179 -17.04 -6.35 -4.27
N ASP A 180 -17.52 -7.60 -4.11
CA ASP A 180 -17.33 -8.47 -2.94
C ASP A 180 -17.36 -7.71 -1.60
N VAL A 181 -18.43 -6.95 -1.35
CA VAL A 181 -18.59 -6.10 -0.14
C VAL A 181 -18.49 -6.88 1.18
N ASN A 182 -18.62 -8.21 1.13
CA ASN A 182 -18.37 -9.11 2.25
C ASN A 182 -16.94 -9.03 2.78
N LEU A 183 -15.98 -8.55 1.98
CA LEU A 183 -14.62 -8.27 2.45
C LEU A 183 -14.62 -7.22 3.58
N LEU A 184 -15.48 -6.19 3.48
CA LEU A 184 -15.52 -5.08 4.43
C LEU A 184 -16.17 -5.44 5.77
N THR A 185 -16.77 -6.62 5.91
CA THR A 185 -17.34 -7.04 7.20
C THR A 185 -16.29 -7.65 8.13
N LYS A 186 -15.13 -8.06 7.58
CA LYS A 186 -14.07 -8.72 8.35
C LYS A 186 -13.08 -7.71 8.93
N LEU A 187 -12.73 -7.89 10.20
CA LEU A 187 -11.75 -7.06 10.89
C LEU A 187 -10.37 -7.12 10.20
N ASP A 188 -9.94 -8.31 9.76
CA ASP A 188 -8.63 -8.49 9.13
C ASP A 188 -8.48 -7.68 7.83
N THR A 189 -9.58 -7.49 7.09
CA THR A 189 -9.59 -6.62 5.91
C THR A 189 -9.39 -5.16 6.29
N TRP A 190 -10.02 -4.69 7.37
CA TRP A 190 -9.84 -3.32 7.86
C TRP A 190 -8.43 -3.04 8.35
N VAL A 191 -7.77 -4.01 8.98
CA VAL A 191 -6.35 -3.90 9.35
C VAL A 191 -5.48 -3.59 8.14
N LEU A 192 -5.71 -4.30 7.03
CA LEU A 192 -4.99 -4.10 5.78
C LEU A 192 -5.34 -2.75 5.12
N ILE A 193 -6.62 -2.41 5.04
CA ILE A 193 -7.11 -1.16 4.44
C ILE A 193 -6.53 0.06 5.18
N LEU A 194 -6.60 0.06 6.51
CA LEU A 194 -6.12 1.18 7.32
C LEU A 194 -4.59 1.29 7.26
N SER A 195 -3.87 0.17 7.38
CA SER A 195 -2.41 0.16 7.29
C SER A 195 -1.94 0.66 5.93
N PHE A 196 -2.56 0.19 4.84
CA PHE A 196 -2.25 0.64 3.49
C PHE A 196 -2.58 2.12 3.28
N THR A 197 -3.72 2.59 3.78
CA THR A 197 -4.15 3.99 3.65
C THR A 197 -3.19 4.95 4.34
N LEU A 198 -2.83 4.68 5.60
CA LEU A 198 -1.88 5.51 6.35
C LEU A 198 -0.50 5.53 5.69
N PHE A 199 0.02 4.35 5.33
CA PHE A 199 1.31 4.25 4.68
C PHE A 199 1.33 4.97 3.32
N SER A 200 0.30 4.76 2.51
CA SER A 200 0.16 5.36 1.19
C SER A 200 0.04 6.88 1.28
N PHE A 201 -0.68 7.42 2.26
CA PHE A 201 -0.75 8.86 2.50
C PHE A 201 0.62 9.44 2.91
N VAL A 202 1.29 8.79 3.87
CA VAL A 202 2.61 9.22 4.35
C VAL A 202 3.66 9.18 3.25
N ASN A 203 3.66 8.13 2.43
CA ASN A 203 4.56 8.01 1.29
C ASN A 203 4.40 9.17 0.30
N ASP A 204 3.18 9.48 -0.12
CA ASP A 204 2.94 10.52 -1.11
C ASP A 204 3.27 11.92 -0.56
N ALA A 205 2.92 12.18 0.71
CA ALA A 205 3.29 13.41 1.39
C ALA A 205 4.82 13.54 1.52
N TRP A 206 5.53 12.47 1.90
CA TRP A 206 6.99 12.49 1.95
C TRP A 206 7.60 12.73 0.58
N MET A 207 7.15 12.03 -0.46
CA MET A 207 7.58 12.22 -1.85
C MET A 207 7.46 13.68 -2.30
N THR A 208 6.36 14.32 -1.89
CA THR A 208 6.03 15.70 -2.24
C THR A 208 6.85 16.72 -1.46
N PHE A 209 6.79 16.67 -0.12
CA PHE A 209 7.28 17.75 0.74
C PHE A 209 8.72 17.57 1.21
N MET A 210 9.35 16.41 1.03
CA MET A 210 10.71 16.17 1.54
C MET A 210 11.76 17.13 0.99
N VAL A 211 11.69 17.45 -0.31
CA VAL A 211 12.64 18.37 -0.95
C VAL A 211 12.37 19.79 -0.51
N SER A 212 11.10 20.21 -0.47
CA SER A 212 10.70 21.52 0.05
C SER A 212 11.10 21.71 1.53
N ASN A 213 10.99 20.68 2.36
CA ASN A 213 11.46 20.68 3.75
C ASN A 213 12.98 20.81 3.87
N ALA A 214 13.75 20.22 2.95
CA ALA A 214 15.19 20.42 2.93
C ALA A 214 15.53 21.86 2.50
N ILE A 215 14.86 22.39 1.48
CA ILE A 215 15.05 23.77 1.02
C ILE A 215 14.69 24.76 2.13
N SER A 216 13.57 24.56 2.84
CA SER A 216 13.16 25.44 3.95
C SER A 216 14.14 25.41 5.14
N LYS A 217 14.96 24.35 5.25
CA LYS A 217 16.03 24.23 6.26
C LYS A 217 17.36 24.85 5.81
N GLY A 218 17.40 25.45 4.62
CA GLY A 218 18.57 26.13 4.06
C GLY A 218 19.47 25.25 3.19
N PHE A 219 19.03 24.06 2.79
CA PHE A 219 19.77 23.26 1.81
C PHE A 219 19.50 23.78 0.39
N ASP A 220 20.54 23.79 -0.44
CA ASP A 220 20.42 24.08 -1.87
C ASP A 220 19.57 23.02 -2.60
N GLY A 221 19.01 23.36 -3.77
CA GLY A 221 18.12 22.49 -4.54
C GLY A 221 18.72 21.13 -4.89
N TYR A 222 19.99 21.06 -5.29
CA TYR A 222 20.65 19.77 -5.56
C TYR A 222 20.90 18.96 -4.28
N VAL A 223 21.27 19.62 -3.18
CA VAL A 223 21.47 18.96 -1.89
C VAL A 223 20.14 18.42 -1.35
N ALA A 224 19.06 19.19 -1.47
CA ALA A 224 17.72 18.81 -1.08
C ALA A 224 17.22 17.58 -1.87
N THR A 225 17.43 17.57 -3.18
CA THR A 225 17.05 16.45 -4.03
C THR A 225 17.93 15.20 -3.81
N SER A 226 19.17 15.37 -3.35
CA SER A 226 20.05 14.25 -2.98
C SER A 226 19.49 13.39 -1.84
N PHE A 227 18.65 13.95 -0.95
CA PHE A 227 17.96 13.14 0.06
C PHE A 227 17.00 12.14 -0.57
N SER A 228 16.33 12.50 -1.67
CA SER A 228 15.45 11.55 -2.38
C SER A 228 16.27 10.43 -3.03
N LEU A 229 17.44 10.76 -3.58
CA LEU A 229 18.41 9.79 -4.08
C LEU A 229 18.86 8.81 -2.98
N ILE A 230 19.23 9.32 -1.81
CA ILE A 230 19.67 8.51 -0.66
C ILE A 230 18.56 7.53 -0.22
N ALA A 231 17.31 8.00 -0.11
CA ALA A 231 16.18 7.13 0.22
C ALA A 231 15.90 6.08 -0.86
N GLY A 232 16.02 6.44 -2.13
CA GLY A 232 15.87 5.49 -3.24
C GLY A 232 16.92 4.40 -3.19
N CYS A 233 18.20 4.75 -2.99
CA CYS A 233 19.29 3.79 -2.84
C CYS A 233 19.08 2.86 -1.65
N SER A 234 18.73 3.40 -0.47
CA SER A 234 18.47 2.55 0.71
C SER A 234 17.26 1.63 0.49
N ALA A 235 16.22 2.09 -0.19
CA ALA A 235 15.05 1.29 -0.52
C ALA A 235 15.36 0.15 -1.50
N ILE A 236 16.21 0.37 -2.50
CA ILE A 236 16.65 -0.70 -3.43
C ILE A 236 17.43 -1.78 -2.68
N VAL A 237 18.42 -1.40 -1.88
CA VAL A 237 19.24 -2.34 -1.09
C VAL A 237 18.36 -3.12 -0.13
N THR A 238 17.45 -2.44 0.57
CA THR A 238 16.50 -3.06 1.49
C THR A 238 15.57 -4.03 0.77
N SER A 239 15.10 -3.68 -0.43
CA SER A 239 14.22 -4.52 -1.23
C SER A 239 14.86 -5.86 -1.60
N PHE A 240 16.15 -5.86 -1.89
CA PHE A 240 16.90 -7.10 -2.13
C PHE A 240 17.06 -7.91 -0.85
N LEU A 241 17.49 -7.27 0.24
CA LEU A 241 17.71 -7.94 1.54
C LEU A 241 16.42 -8.55 2.10
N GLN A 242 15.31 -7.82 2.07
CA GLN A 242 14.03 -8.33 2.55
C GLN A 242 13.53 -9.51 1.72
N GLY A 243 13.76 -9.49 0.39
CA GLY A 243 13.36 -10.59 -0.48
C GLY A 243 14.04 -11.90 -0.06
N VAL A 244 15.32 -11.84 0.31
CA VAL A 244 16.06 -12.98 0.86
C VAL A 244 15.52 -13.38 2.22
N MET A 245 15.28 -12.44 3.14
CA MET A 245 14.74 -12.72 4.48
C MET A 245 13.38 -13.41 4.44
N LEU A 246 12.48 -12.94 3.58
CA LEU A 246 11.15 -13.50 3.37
C LEU A 246 11.22 -14.88 2.71
N SER A 247 12.12 -15.08 1.74
CA SER A 247 12.28 -16.38 1.08
C SER A 247 12.74 -17.50 2.01
N LYS A 248 13.56 -17.16 3.02
CA LYS A 248 14.05 -18.11 4.03
C LYS A 248 13.07 -18.32 5.20
N GLY A 249 11.97 -17.57 5.26
CA GLY A 249 10.98 -17.67 6.34
C GLY A 249 11.51 -17.29 7.72
N VAL A 250 12.59 -16.51 7.80
CA VAL A 250 13.26 -16.18 9.08
C VAL A 250 12.39 -15.27 9.95
N VAL A 251 11.58 -14.40 9.33
CA VAL A 251 10.80 -13.36 10.01
C VAL A 251 9.36 -13.34 9.49
N SER A 252 8.39 -13.18 10.39
CA SER A 252 6.99 -12.96 10.03
C SER A 252 6.78 -11.61 9.35
N ASN A 253 5.94 -11.57 8.30
CA ASN A 253 5.55 -10.35 7.59
C ASN A 253 5.04 -9.25 8.54
N ARG A 254 4.30 -9.63 9.59
CA ARG A 254 3.74 -8.69 10.57
C ARG A 254 4.82 -8.02 11.41
N LEU A 255 5.76 -8.81 11.94
CA LEU A 255 6.85 -8.31 12.76
C LEU A 255 7.78 -7.40 11.94
N LEU A 256 8.12 -7.81 10.73
CA LEU A 256 8.96 -7.03 9.83
C LEU A 256 8.32 -5.67 9.51
N SER A 257 7.00 -5.66 9.26
CA SER A 257 6.23 -4.43 9.04
C SER A 257 6.23 -3.51 10.26
N ALA A 258 6.03 -4.06 11.46
CA ALA A 258 5.96 -3.29 12.69
C ALA A 258 7.31 -2.63 13.03
N VAL A 259 8.42 -3.36 12.88
CA VAL A 259 9.77 -2.82 13.08
C VAL A 259 10.06 -1.70 12.08
N ALA A 260 9.75 -1.91 10.80
CA ALA A 260 9.94 -0.90 9.77
C ALA A 260 9.07 0.35 9.99
N ALA A 261 7.81 0.19 10.39
CA ALA A 261 6.92 1.30 10.72
C ALA A 261 7.45 2.10 11.93
N GLY A 262 7.99 1.42 12.95
CA GLY A 262 8.63 2.06 14.10
C GLY A 262 9.86 2.88 13.72
N MET A 263 10.76 2.29 12.91
CA MET A 263 11.93 3.00 12.39
C MET A 263 11.55 4.24 11.59
N GLY A 264 10.55 4.13 10.71
CA GLY A 264 10.07 5.25 9.89
C GLY A 264 9.36 6.32 10.71
N SER A 265 8.60 5.93 11.74
CA SER A 265 7.96 6.87 12.67
C SER A 265 9.00 7.71 13.39
N ILE A 266 10.01 7.07 13.96
CA ILE A 266 11.12 7.75 14.65
C ILE A 266 11.87 8.68 13.68
N ALA A 267 12.18 8.20 12.46
CA ALA A 267 12.88 9.00 11.46
C ALA A 267 12.14 10.29 11.07
N LEU A 268 10.81 10.23 10.93
CA LEU A 268 9.99 11.39 10.60
C LEU A 268 9.73 12.30 11.81
N LEU A 269 9.51 11.75 13.00
CA LEU A 269 9.30 12.52 14.23
C LEU A 269 10.54 13.30 14.66
N ILE A 270 11.75 12.78 14.38
CA ILE A 270 13.01 13.47 14.67
C ILE A 270 13.33 14.54 13.62
N ASN A 271 12.66 14.54 12.45
CA ASN A 271 12.93 15.50 11.37
C ASN A 271 13.04 16.97 11.83
N PRO A 272 12.18 17.52 12.72
CA PRO A 272 12.29 18.91 13.17
C PRO A 272 13.64 19.28 13.81
N VAL A 273 14.34 18.30 14.38
CA VAL A 273 15.64 18.52 15.05
C VAL A 273 16.79 18.56 14.03
N HIS A 274 16.61 17.99 12.84
CA HIS A 274 17.68 17.92 11.84
C HIS A 274 17.97 19.27 11.21
N LYS A 275 19.21 19.75 11.42
CA LYS A 275 19.81 20.92 10.77
C LYS A 275 21.08 20.59 9.98
N ALA A 276 21.68 19.43 10.24
CA ALA A 276 22.92 18.99 9.59
C ALA A 276 22.64 17.92 8.52
N PHE A 277 23.40 17.97 7.41
CA PHE A 277 23.29 17.03 6.29
C PHE A 277 23.30 15.57 6.75
N TRP A 278 24.35 15.16 7.49
CA TRP A 278 24.49 13.77 7.95
C TRP A 278 23.33 13.28 8.81
N SER A 279 22.83 14.13 9.72
CA SER A 279 21.71 13.77 10.59
C SER A 279 20.42 13.53 9.79
N MET A 280 20.20 14.35 8.77
CA MET A 280 19.05 14.24 7.86
C MET A 280 19.19 13.02 6.93
N SER A 281 20.40 12.76 6.41
CA SER A 281 20.70 11.59 5.58
C SER A 281 20.40 10.28 6.31
N ILE A 282 20.76 10.17 7.60
CA ILE A 282 20.47 8.97 8.40
C ILE A 282 18.96 8.73 8.50
N SER A 283 18.17 9.75 8.83
CA SER A 283 16.71 9.62 8.92
C SER A 283 16.06 9.30 7.58
N VAL A 284 16.60 9.86 6.50
CA VAL A 284 16.17 9.55 5.14
C VAL A 284 16.49 8.10 4.76
N VAL A 285 17.65 7.57 5.16
CA VAL A 285 17.97 6.14 4.98
C VAL A 285 16.98 5.26 5.73
N LEU A 286 16.69 5.59 7.00
CA LEU A 286 15.71 4.86 7.82
C LEU A 286 14.31 4.89 7.18
N TYR A 287 13.87 6.03 6.67
CA TYR A 287 12.60 6.13 5.96
C TYR A 287 12.60 5.33 4.65
N GLY A 288 13.70 5.32 3.88
CA GLY A 288 13.82 4.49 2.68
C GLY A 288 13.76 2.98 2.97
N ILE A 289 14.27 2.54 4.13
CA ILE A 289 14.05 1.17 4.63
C ILE A 289 12.56 0.93 4.88
N THR A 290 11.89 1.84 5.58
CA THR A 290 10.44 1.75 5.85
C THR A 290 9.61 1.69 4.58
N LEU A 291 9.94 2.51 3.58
CA LEU A 291 9.31 2.54 2.27
C LEU A 291 9.38 1.18 1.58
N ALA A 292 10.59 0.59 1.50
CA ALA A 292 10.80 -0.70 0.86
C ALA A 292 10.05 -1.84 1.56
N VAL A 293 10.09 -1.85 2.90
CA VAL A 293 9.47 -2.90 3.71
C VAL A 293 7.95 -2.82 3.63
N LEU A 294 7.35 -1.68 3.98
CA LEU A 294 5.90 -1.56 4.07
C LEU A 294 5.19 -1.73 2.71
N MET A 295 5.79 -1.25 1.60
CA MET A 295 5.22 -1.50 0.26
C MET A 295 5.09 -2.99 -0.04
N THR A 296 6.09 -3.79 0.36
CA THR A 296 6.15 -5.21 0.05
C THR A 296 5.31 -6.03 1.03
N THR A 297 5.50 -5.80 2.32
CA THR A 297 4.87 -6.62 3.36
C THR A 297 3.36 -6.40 3.47
N ILE A 298 2.84 -5.19 3.24
CA ILE A 298 1.37 -4.96 3.25
C ILE A 298 0.69 -5.75 2.13
N LEU A 299 1.32 -5.85 0.95
CA LEU A 299 0.82 -6.68 -0.14
C LEU A 299 0.91 -8.16 0.21
N CYS A 300 2.04 -8.62 0.76
CA CYS A 300 2.21 -10.01 1.21
C CYS A 300 1.18 -10.39 2.29
N LEU A 301 0.93 -9.53 3.27
CA LEU A 301 -0.08 -9.72 4.31
C LEU A 301 -1.49 -9.79 3.73
N ALA A 302 -1.81 -8.98 2.71
CA ALA A 302 -3.08 -9.07 2.03
C ALA A 302 -3.29 -10.43 1.35
N ILE A 303 -2.24 -11.00 0.73
CA ILE A 303 -2.29 -12.34 0.14
C ILE A 303 -2.47 -13.42 1.22
N GLU A 304 -1.73 -13.29 2.32
CA GLU A 304 -1.70 -14.26 3.42
C GLU A 304 -3.05 -14.35 4.15
N ILE A 305 -3.69 -13.22 4.41
CA ILE A 305 -4.95 -13.13 5.16
C ILE A 305 -6.16 -13.48 4.29
N LEU A 306 -6.23 -12.93 3.06
CA LEU A 306 -7.44 -13.00 2.23
C LEU A 306 -7.41 -14.15 1.22
N GLY A 307 -6.24 -14.76 1.02
CA GLY A 307 -6.01 -15.73 -0.03
C GLY A 307 -5.89 -15.07 -1.40
N ARG A 308 -5.37 -15.83 -2.37
CA ARG A 308 -5.13 -15.35 -3.74
C ARG A 308 -6.43 -15.05 -4.50
N ASP A 309 -7.54 -15.68 -4.13
CA ASP A 309 -8.81 -15.61 -4.86
C ASP A 309 -9.51 -14.25 -4.71
N ARG A 310 -9.36 -13.62 -3.54
CA ARG A 310 -10.07 -12.36 -3.20
C ARG A 310 -9.15 -11.13 -3.18
N ILE A 311 -7.88 -11.31 -3.55
CA ILE A 311 -6.88 -10.24 -3.48
C ILE A 311 -7.22 -9.06 -4.41
N ALA A 312 -7.80 -9.33 -5.58
CA ALA A 312 -8.17 -8.29 -6.54
C ALA A 312 -9.22 -7.32 -5.95
N GLY A 313 -10.29 -7.86 -5.35
CA GLY A 313 -11.31 -7.07 -4.67
C GLY A 313 -10.74 -6.33 -3.46
N ALA A 314 -9.88 -6.99 -2.68
CA ALA A 314 -9.23 -6.39 -1.53
C ALA A 314 -8.32 -5.20 -1.89
N LEU A 315 -7.46 -5.37 -2.90
CA LEU A 315 -6.61 -4.29 -3.42
C LEU A 315 -7.45 -3.14 -4.00
N GLY A 316 -8.59 -3.45 -4.62
CA GLY A 316 -9.57 -2.46 -5.06
C GLY A 316 -10.12 -1.63 -3.91
N TRP A 317 -10.54 -2.26 -2.80
CA TRP A 317 -11.01 -1.56 -1.59
C TRP A 317 -9.91 -0.78 -0.88
N MET A 318 -8.71 -1.37 -0.77
CA MET A 318 -7.53 -0.69 -0.20
C MET A 318 -7.20 0.57 -1.00
N GLY A 319 -7.21 0.49 -2.34
CA GLY A 319 -7.04 1.64 -3.23
C GLY A 319 -8.14 2.68 -3.05
N LEU A 320 -9.41 2.27 -3.12
CA LEU A 320 -10.53 3.20 -3.04
C LEU A 320 -10.55 4.00 -1.73
N VAL A 321 -10.35 3.33 -0.60
CA VAL A 321 -10.30 3.98 0.73
C VAL A 321 -9.08 4.89 0.83
N SER A 322 -7.91 4.41 0.38
CA SER A 322 -6.69 5.24 0.39
C SER A 322 -6.81 6.47 -0.51
N GLY A 323 -7.43 6.36 -1.68
CA GLY A 323 -7.66 7.47 -2.60
C GLY A 323 -8.63 8.50 -2.03
N SER A 324 -9.74 8.02 -1.46
CA SER A 324 -10.72 8.88 -0.79
C SER A 324 -10.09 9.66 0.38
N PHE A 325 -9.28 8.98 1.20
CA PHE A 325 -8.56 9.59 2.32
C PHE A 325 -7.59 10.69 1.87
N ARG A 326 -6.88 10.47 0.75
CA ARG A 326 -5.94 11.45 0.18
C ARG A 326 -6.64 12.70 -0.36
N ILE A 327 -7.80 12.59 -1.00
CA ILE A 327 -8.57 13.77 -1.41
C ILE A 327 -9.01 14.58 -0.20
N LEU A 328 -9.46 13.88 0.85
CA LEU A 328 -9.99 14.53 2.05
C LEU A 328 -8.91 15.18 2.90
N LEU A 329 -7.73 14.58 3.03
CA LEU A 329 -6.67 15.06 3.94
C LEU A 329 -5.40 15.56 3.26
N GLY A 330 -5.34 15.49 1.92
CA GLY A 330 -4.18 15.94 1.13
C GLY A 330 -3.83 17.40 1.35
N PHE A 331 -4.85 18.26 1.48
CA PHE A 331 -4.65 19.68 1.75
C PHE A 331 -4.03 19.96 3.13
N CYS A 332 -4.26 19.08 4.12
CA CYS A 332 -3.82 19.32 5.50
C CYS A 332 -2.31 19.47 5.61
N THR A 333 -1.56 18.67 4.83
CA THR A 333 -0.09 18.69 4.86
C THR A 333 0.52 20.00 4.36
N GLY A 334 -0.08 20.63 3.35
CA GLY A 334 0.30 21.96 2.88
C GLY A 334 -0.23 23.08 3.78
N LEU A 335 -1.46 22.94 4.29
CA LEU A 335 -2.04 23.92 5.22
C LEU A 335 -1.21 24.10 6.49
N LEU A 336 -0.64 23.00 7.00
CA LEU A 336 0.27 23.07 8.15
C LEU A 336 1.50 23.94 7.84
N TYR A 337 2.03 23.88 6.62
CA TYR A 337 3.13 24.75 6.20
C TYR A 337 2.67 26.21 6.10
N ASP A 338 1.52 26.47 5.49
CA ASP A 338 1.04 27.84 5.31
C ASP A 338 0.73 28.54 6.66
N VAL A 339 0.28 27.78 7.66
CA VAL A 339 -0.01 28.31 9.01
C VAL A 339 1.26 28.48 9.86
N THR A 340 2.22 27.55 9.78
CA THR A 340 3.40 27.55 10.66
C THR A 340 4.63 28.22 10.04
N GLY A 341 4.69 28.31 8.71
CA GLY A 341 5.86 28.75 7.94
C GLY A 341 6.98 27.71 7.87
N ASP A 342 6.79 26.51 8.44
CA ASP A 342 7.78 25.42 8.39
C ASP A 342 7.12 24.06 8.13
N TYR A 343 7.92 23.05 7.78
CA TYR A 343 7.42 21.70 7.55
C TYR A 343 7.47 20.82 8.82
N ASN A 344 7.83 21.36 9.99
CA ASN A 344 8.06 20.56 11.18
C ASN A 344 6.78 19.89 11.66
N ALA A 345 5.68 20.64 11.73
CA ALA A 345 4.38 20.12 12.10
C ALA A 345 3.92 19.03 11.11
N THR A 346 4.15 19.24 9.81
CA THR A 346 3.80 18.26 8.76
C THR A 346 4.56 16.95 8.97
N PHE A 347 5.87 16.98 9.19
CA PHE A 347 6.66 15.77 9.41
C PHE A 347 6.33 15.06 10.73
N VAL A 348 5.97 15.81 11.79
CA VAL A 348 5.46 15.22 13.03
C VAL A 348 4.15 14.49 12.81
N LEU A 349 3.21 15.10 12.05
CA LEU A 349 1.96 14.46 11.66
C LEU A 349 2.23 13.16 10.87
N LEU A 350 3.09 13.19 9.87
CA LEU A 350 3.45 12.02 9.07
C LEU A 350 4.09 10.90 9.92
N GLY A 351 4.99 11.27 10.84
CA GLY A 351 5.62 10.33 11.77
C GLY A 351 4.63 9.69 12.75
N SER A 352 3.64 10.46 13.22
CA SER A 352 2.57 9.91 14.07
C SER A 352 1.67 8.93 13.30
N MET A 353 1.32 9.25 12.05
CA MET A 353 0.48 8.40 11.20
C MET A 353 1.13 7.06 10.88
N ILE A 354 2.43 7.04 10.58
CA ILE A 354 3.13 5.77 10.31
C ILE A 354 3.32 4.96 11.61
N GLY A 355 3.47 5.62 12.76
CA GLY A 355 3.51 4.95 14.07
C GLY A 355 2.19 4.24 14.43
N LEU A 356 1.05 4.81 14.02
CA LEU A 356 -0.28 4.21 14.22
C LEU A 356 -0.48 2.88 13.48
N ILE A 357 0.35 2.55 12.49
CA ILE A 357 0.30 1.27 11.79
C ILE A 357 0.60 0.11 12.75
N ILE A 358 1.49 0.31 13.73
CA ILE A 358 1.89 -0.74 14.69
C ILE A 358 0.68 -1.28 15.49
N PRO A 359 -0.09 -0.45 16.23
CA PRO A 359 -1.26 -0.94 16.96
C PRO A 359 -2.35 -1.48 16.02
N ILE A 360 -2.47 -0.96 14.80
CA ILE A 360 -3.44 -1.46 13.81
C ILE A 360 -3.07 -2.90 13.39
N LEU A 361 -1.80 -3.18 13.10
CA LEU A 361 -1.33 -4.50 12.70
C LEU A 361 -1.54 -5.59 13.78
N TYR A 362 -1.53 -5.20 15.06
CA TYR A 362 -1.76 -6.10 16.20
C TYR A 362 -3.17 -5.99 16.78
N SER A 363 -4.09 -5.30 16.11
CA SER A 363 -5.45 -5.07 16.62
C SER A 363 -6.25 -6.36 16.79
N ASP A 364 -6.03 -7.38 15.96
CA ASP A 364 -6.63 -8.71 16.12
C ASP A 364 -6.21 -9.38 17.44
N THR A 365 -4.93 -9.29 17.75
CA THR A 365 -4.32 -9.81 18.98
C THR A 365 -4.84 -9.01 20.19
N LEU A 366 -4.88 -7.68 20.10
CA LEU A 366 -5.43 -6.81 21.14
C LEU A 366 -6.92 -7.09 21.40
N VAL A 367 -7.72 -7.24 20.34
CA VAL A 367 -9.15 -7.57 20.45
C VAL A 367 -9.36 -8.96 21.04
N SER A 368 -8.53 -9.95 20.68
CA SER A 368 -8.60 -11.29 21.25
C SER A 368 -8.29 -11.29 22.76
N MET A 369 -7.25 -10.59 23.19
CA MET A 369 -6.91 -10.43 24.61
C MET A 369 -8.02 -9.70 25.37
N CYS A 370 -8.60 -8.64 24.81
CA CYS A 370 -9.74 -7.95 25.40
C CYS A 370 -10.97 -8.85 25.52
N ARG A 371 -11.24 -9.68 24.50
CA ARG A 371 -12.35 -10.64 24.51
C ARG A 371 -12.15 -11.70 25.59
N GLU A 372 -10.95 -12.25 25.72
CA GLU A 372 -10.61 -13.23 26.76
C GLU A 372 -10.70 -12.63 28.16
N ARG A 373 -10.27 -11.38 28.33
CA ARG A 373 -10.38 -10.66 29.61
C ARG A 373 -11.83 -10.38 30.02
N ILE A 374 -12.71 -10.12 29.07
CA ILE A 374 -14.15 -9.83 29.30
C ILE A 374 -14.99 -11.10 29.42
N ARG A 375 -14.56 -12.23 28.83
CA ARG A 375 -15.25 -13.52 28.87
C ARG A 375 -15.69 -13.96 30.28
N PRO A 376 -14.83 -13.95 31.32
CA PRO A 376 -15.26 -14.35 32.67
C PRO A 376 -16.31 -13.41 33.27
N TYR A 377 -16.34 -12.13 32.86
CA TYR A 377 -17.38 -11.20 33.30
C TYR A 377 -18.72 -11.47 32.61
N LYS A 378 -18.72 -11.69 31.29
CA LYS A 378 -19.93 -12.08 30.54
C LYS A 378 -20.51 -13.41 31.02
N GLU A 379 -19.68 -14.42 31.29
CA GLU A 379 -20.14 -15.70 31.81
C GLU A 379 -20.76 -15.57 33.20
N LYS A 380 -20.18 -14.75 34.10
CA LYS A 380 -20.77 -14.45 35.42
C LYS A 380 -22.09 -13.69 35.30
N THR A 381 -22.16 -12.62 34.50
CA THR A 381 -23.39 -11.83 34.33
C THR A 381 -24.50 -12.63 33.65
N ALA A 382 -24.15 -13.52 32.70
CA ALA A 382 -25.11 -14.45 32.09
C ALA A 382 -25.64 -15.49 33.09
N LEU A 383 -24.89 -15.84 34.14
CA LEU A 383 -25.35 -16.68 35.25
C LEU A 383 -26.36 -15.95 36.15
N TYR A 384 -26.16 -14.66 36.40
CA TYR A 384 -27.10 -13.84 37.21
C TYR A 384 -28.36 -13.41 36.45
N LEU A 385 -28.29 -13.30 35.12
CA LEU A 385 -29.43 -12.95 34.26
C LEU A 385 -30.23 -14.16 33.78
N LYS A 386 -29.85 -15.39 34.14
CA LYS A 386 -30.67 -16.57 33.86
C LYS A 386 -31.96 -16.48 34.69
N PRO A 387 -33.15 -16.49 34.05
CA PRO A 387 -34.40 -16.57 34.78
C PRO A 387 -34.44 -17.86 35.61
N ASN A 388 -34.96 -17.80 36.84
CA ASN A 388 -35.04 -18.94 37.78
C ASN A 388 -35.81 -20.18 37.25
N TRP A 389 -36.45 -20.09 36.09
CA TRP A 389 -37.16 -21.19 35.43
C TRP A 389 -36.33 -21.90 34.34
N ALA A 390 -35.11 -21.45 34.04
CA ALA A 390 -34.26 -22.11 33.05
C ALA A 390 -33.70 -23.43 33.61
N PRO A 391 -33.89 -24.58 32.93
CA PRO A 391 -33.43 -25.88 33.44
C PRO A 391 -31.90 -25.90 33.60
N VAL A 392 -31.46 -26.44 34.74
CA VAL A 392 -30.03 -26.69 35.03
C VAL A 392 -29.50 -27.66 33.96
N PRO A 393 -28.44 -27.32 33.20
CA PRO A 393 -27.86 -28.28 32.28
C PRO A 393 -27.27 -29.44 33.09
N ALA A 394 -27.75 -30.65 32.80
CA ALA A 394 -27.28 -31.87 33.43
C ALA A 394 -25.75 -31.93 33.38
N GLN A 395 -25.11 -32.00 34.55
CA GLN A 395 -23.69 -32.36 34.65
C GLN A 395 -23.52 -33.70 33.93
N LYS A 396 -22.82 -33.70 32.78
CA LYS A 396 -22.31 -34.94 32.20
C LYS A 396 -21.36 -35.54 33.22
N GLN A 397 -21.84 -36.52 33.99
CA GLN A 397 -20.98 -37.40 34.77
C GLN A 397 -20.02 -38.06 33.80
N VAL A 398 -18.74 -37.68 33.89
CA VAL A 398 -17.65 -38.40 33.27
C VAL A 398 -17.55 -39.74 34.00
N VAL A 399 -18.17 -40.77 33.45
CA VAL A 399 -17.99 -42.15 33.91
C VAL A 399 -16.54 -42.52 33.63
N ARG A 400 -15.71 -42.48 34.68
CA ARG A 400 -14.32 -42.93 34.67
C ARG A 400 -14.33 -44.45 34.56
N VAL A 401 -14.19 -44.98 33.35
CA VAL A 401 -13.98 -46.41 33.11
C VAL A 401 -12.64 -46.80 33.73
N GLN A 402 -12.66 -47.64 34.77
CA GLN A 402 -11.45 -48.24 35.33
C GLN A 402 -10.89 -49.30 34.36
N PRO A 403 -9.56 -49.40 34.21
CA PRO A 403 -8.95 -50.47 33.43
C PRO A 403 -9.10 -51.80 34.19
N ARG A 404 -9.63 -52.80 33.48
CA ARG A 404 -9.84 -54.17 33.99
C ARG A 404 -8.49 -54.91 33.93
N ASN A 405 -7.86 -55.14 35.09
CA ASN A 405 -6.75 -56.07 35.21
C ASN A 405 -7.23 -57.48 34.84
N LYS A 406 -6.56 -58.11 33.87
CA LYS A 406 -6.27 -59.54 33.83
C LYS A 406 -4.92 -59.75 33.17
#